data_AF-A0A662V513-F1
#
_entry.id   AF-A0A662V513-F1
#
_cell.length_a   1.000
_cell.length_b   1.000
_cell.length_c   1.000
_cell.angle_alpha   90.00
_cell.angle_beta   90.00
_cell.angle_gamma   90.00
#
_symmetry.space_group_name_H-M   'P 1'
#
loop_
_entity.id
_entity.type
_entity.pdbx_description
1 polymer ?
#
loop_
_entity_poly.entity_id
_entity_poly.type
_entity_poly.pdbx_seq_one_letter_code
_entity_poly.pdbx_strand_id
1 'polypeptide(L)'
;RDGKIRVTIKPREVYLEFDLLKAWFKNRVKGYDLGGLVLKEEELIITFKKPTRKGSTVEYIGWDLNLYSLDGFSPKHGWIKPEPLHSYS
;
A
#
# COMPACT_ATOMS: atom_id res chain seq x y z
N ARG A 1 -15.71 -1.46 0.32
CA ARG A 1 -16.70 -2.41 0.91
C ARG A 1 -17.32 -3.17 -0.26
N ASP A 2 -17.56 -4.47 -0.14
CA ASP A 2 -18.25 -5.28 -1.18
C ASP A 2 -17.60 -5.24 -2.57
N GLY A 3 -16.26 -5.18 -2.63
CA GLY A 3 -15.53 -5.08 -3.90
C GLY A 3 -15.65 -3.72 -4.60
N LYS A 4 -16.22 -2.71 -3.94
CA LYS A 4 -16.30 -1.34 -4.45
C LYS A 4 -15.27 -0.43 -3.80
N ILE A 5 -14.63 0.39 -4.62
CA ILE A 5 -13.81 1.53 -4.21
C ILE A 5 -14.62 2.80 -4.40
N ARG A 6 -14.64 3.66 -3.40
CA ARG A 6 -15.22 5.01 -3.49
C ARG A 6 -14.11 6.02 -3.27
N VAL A 7 -13.89 6.90 -4.23
CA VAL A 7 -12.96 8.02 -4.15
C VAL A 7 -13.79 9.29 -4.01
N THR A 8 -13.61 10.01 -2.90
CA THR A 8 -14.32 11.29 -2.67
C THR A 8 -13.52 12.41 -3.32
N ILE A 9 -14.14 13.13 -4.25
CA ILE A 9 -13.54 14.30 -4.91
C ILE A 9 -13.91 15.56 -4.15
N LYS A 10 -15.19 15.70 -3.77
CA LYS A 10 -15.67 16.78 -2.92
C LYS A 10 -16.40 16.19 -1.71
N PRO A 11 -15.99 16.51 -0.47
CA PRO A 11 -16.57 15.94 0.73
C PRO A 11 -18.09 16.05 0.73
N ARG A 12 -18.79 14.91 0.90
CA ARG A 12 -20.26 14.81 0.97
C ARG A 12 -21.02 15.25 -0.29
N GLU A 13 -20.33 15.55 -1.38
CA GLU A 13 -20.94 16.04 -2.61
C GLU A 13 -20.63 15.16 -3.82
N VAL A 14 -19.34 14.97 -4.14
CA VAL A 14 -18.92 14.29 -5.36
C VAL A 14 -18.01 13.13 -5.03
N TYR A 15 -18.38 11.94 -5.51
CA TYR A 15 -17.59 10.73 -5.39
C TYR A 15 -17.56 9.97 -6.72
N LEU A 16 -16.43 9.31 -6.98
CA LEU A 16 -16.29 8.28 -8.00
C LEU A 16 -16.43 6.92 -7.33
N GLU A 17 -17.20 6.02 -7.92
CA GLU A 17 -17.36 4.64 -7.43
C GLU A 17 -16.90 3.65 -8.51
N PHE A 18 -16.00 2.75 -8.14
CA PHE A 18 -15.45 1.72 -9.02
C PHE A 18 -15.88 0.35 -8.50
N ASP A 19 -16.53 -0.43 -9.35
CA ASP A 19 -16.92 -1.82 -9.06
C ASP A 19 -15.83 -2.79 -9.55
N LEU A 20 -14.99 -3.26 -8.63
CA LEU A 20 -13.91 -4.19 -8.94
C LEU A 20 -14.43 -5.58 -9.30
N LEU A 21 -15.67 -5.92 -8.96
CA LEU A 21 -16.27 -7.22 -9.28
C LEU A 21 -16.62 -7.34 -10.77
N LYS A 22 -16.64 -6.22 -11.49
CA LYS A 22 -16.86 -6.13 -12.94
C LYS A 22 -15.60 -5.76 -13.72
N ALA A 23 -14.49 -5.51 -13.04
CA ALA A 23 -13.24 -5.13 -13.68
C ALA A 23 -12.66 -6.29 -14.50
N TRP A 24 -12.11 -5.96 -15.67
CA TRP A 24 -11.47 -6.93 -16.59
C TRP A 24 -10.33 -7.72 -15.94
N PHE A 25 -9.70 -7.16 -14.90
CA PHE A 25 -8.59 -7.78 -14.17
C PHE A 25 -9.03 -8.61 -12.95
N LYS A 26 -10.32 -8.71 -12.62
CA LYS A 26 -10.81 -9.40 -11.42
C LYS A 26 -10.21 -10.79 -11.22
N ASN A 27 -10.16 -11.59 -12.29
CA ASN A 27 -9.63 -12.95 -12.23
C ASN A 27 -8.12 -12.98 -12.00
N ARG A 28 -7.39 -11.94 -12.44
CA ARG A 28 -5.93 -11.83 -12.27
C ARG A 28 -5.53 -11.51 -10.82
N VAL A 29 -6.43 -10.88 -10.06
CA VAL A 29 -6.21 -10.46 -8.68
C VAL A 29 -7.00 -11.30 -7.68
N LYS A 30 -7.57 -12.43 -8.12
CA LYS A 30 -8.34 -13.31 -7.26
C LYS A 30 -7.45 -13.87 -6.15
N GLY A 31 -7.89 -13.69 -4.90
CA GLY A 31 -7.13 -14.13 -3.72
C GLY A 31 -6.00 -13.19 -3.31
N TYR A 32 -5.91 -12.01 -3.92
CA TYR A 32 -5.01 -10.94 -3.46
C TYR A 32 -5.81 -9.95 -2.62
N ASP A 33 -5.17 -9.39 -1.61
CA ASP A 33 -5.75 -8.33 -0.79
C ASP A 33 -5.62 -6.99 -1.51
N LEU A 34 -6.58 -6.10 -1.30
CA LEU A 34 -6.45 -4.73 -1.78
C LEU A 34 -5.31 -4.04 -1.03
N GLY A 35 -4.38 -3.45 -1.78
CA GLY A 35 -3.26 -2.70 -1.24
C GLY A 35 -3.65 -1.24 -0.98
N GLY A 36 -2.83 -0.33 -1.50
CA GLY A 36 -3.08 1.10 -1.51
C GLY A 36 -3.72 1.60 -2.81
N LEU A 37 -4.22 2.84 -2.72
CA LEU A 37 -4.76 3.63 -3.83
C LEU A 37 -3.90 4.88 -3.99
N VAL A 38 -3.44 5.14 -5.20
CA VAL A 38 -2.70 6.38 -5.51
C VAL A 38 -3.51 7.13 -6.55
N LEU A 39 -4.01 8.31 -6.16
CA LEU A 39 -4.68 9.23 -7.07
C LEU A 39 -3.62 10.14 -7.69
N LYS A 40 -3.59 10.17 -9.02
CA LYS A 40 -2.88 11.18 -9.81
C LYS A 40 -3.90 12.04 -10.55
N GLU A 41 -3.42 13.04 -11.27
CA GLU A 41 -4.27 13.98 -12.01
C GLU A 41 -5.24 13.28 -12.97
N GLU A 42 -4.77 12.25 -13.70
CA GLU A 42 -5.55 11.59 -14.75
C GLU A 42 -5.78 10.09 -14.51
N GLU A 43 -5.16 9.51 -13.49
CA GLU A 43 -5.23 8.07 -13.24
C GLU A 43 -5.38 7.71 -11.75
N LEU A 44 -6.07 6.59 -11.52
CA LEU A 44 -6.14 5.94 -10.22
C LEU A 44 -5.34 4.63 -10.29
N ILE A 45 -4.23 4.57 -9.55
CA ILE A 45 -3.45 3.35 -9.43
C ILE A 45 -3.99 2.54 -8.25
N ILE A 46 -4.44 1.33 -8.55
CA ILE A 46 -4.95 0.37 -7.57
C ILE A 46 -3.93 -0.75 -7.44
N THR A 47 -3.39 -0.92 -6.23
CA THR A 47 -2.40 -1.97 -5.96
C THR A 47 -3.05 -3.17 -5.27
N PHE A 48 -2.50 -4.36 -5.51
CA PHE A 48 -2.94 -5.61 -4.90
C PHE A 48 -1.76 -6.31 -4.23
N LYS A 49 -1.98 -6.85 -3.05
CA LYS A 49 -0.98 -7.55 -2.25
C LYS A 49 -1.29 -9.04 -2.25
N LYS A 50 -0.35 -9.87 -2.69
CA LYS A 50 -0.49 -11.31 -2.57
C LYS A 50 -0.34 -11.69 -1.10
N PRO A 51 -1.32 -12.34 -0.46
CA PRO A 51 -1.14 -12.83 0.90
C PRO A 51 -0.02 -13.85 0.91
N THR A 52 1.03 -13.57 1.67
CA THR A 52 2.12 -14.51 1.92
C THR A 52 1.69 -15.44 3.06
N ARG A 53 2.07 -16.72 2.97
CA ARG A 53 1.90 -17.62 4.12
C ARG A 53 2.72 -17.06 5.26
N LYS A 54 2.10 -16.82 6.42
CA LYS A 54 2.82 -16.53 7.66
C LYS A 54 3.67 -17.77 7.98
N GLY A 55 4.95 -17.74 7.63
CA GLY A 55 5.94 -18.60 8.26
C GLY A 55 6.05 -18.25 9.75
N SER A 56 6.95 -18.90 10.47
CA SER A 56 7.31 -18.47 11.83
C SER A 56 8.04 -17.12 11.75
N THR A 57 7.27 -16.03 11.75
CA THR A 57 7.84 -14.68 11.80
C THR A 57 8.48 -14.51 13.17
N VAL A 58 9.81 -14.43 13.19
CA VAL A 58 10.59 -14.27 14.42
C VAL A 58 10.51 -12.84 14.95
N GLU A 59 10.25 -11.87 14.07
CA GLU A 59 10.26 -10.46 14.39
C GLU A 59 9.52 -9.60 13.35
N TYR A 60 8.99 -8.46 13.78
CA TYR A 60 8.42 -7.42 12.92
C TYR A 60 9.21 -6.13 13.06
N ILE A 61 9.55 -5.52 11.91
CA ILE A 61 10.16 -4.19 11.85
C ILE A 61 9.15 -3.27 11.17
N GLY A 62 8.75 -2.20 11.85
CA GLY A 62 7.99 -1.11 11.26
C GLY A 62 8.94 -0.16 10.54
N TRP A 63 8.68 0.12 9.27
CA TRP A 63 9.46 1.08 8.48
C TRP A 63 8.61 2.32 8.22
N ASP A 64 9.18 3.49 8.49
CA ASP A 64 8.65 4.80 8.13
C ASP A 64 9.58 5.44 7.09
N LEU A 65 9.00 5.98 6.02
CA LEU A 65 9.73 6.63 4.93
C LEU A 65 9.10 7.99 4.63
N ASN A 66 9.93 9.01 4.59
CA ASN A 66 9.59 10.34 4.11
C ASN A 66 10.70 10.87 3.17
N LEU A 67 10.58 12.11 2.71
CA LEU A 67 11.54 12.71 1.76
C LEU A 67 12.99 12.75 2.30
N TYR A 68 13.16 12.79 3.61
CA TYR A 68 14.45 13.04 4.24
C TYR A 68 15.00 11.86 5.05
N SER A 69 14.17 10.89 5.40
CA SER A 69 14.59 9.75 6.21
C SER A 69 13.86 8.45 5.87
N LEU A 70 14.57 7.35 6.08
CA LEU A 70 14.04 6.01 6.20
C LEU A 70 14.39 5.52 7.61
N ASP A 71 13.40 5.35 8.47
CA ASP A 71 13.58 4.94 9.86
C ASP A 71 12.86 3.62 10.12
N GLY A 72 13.56 2.67 10.72
CA GLY A 72 13.00 1.39 11.16
C GLY A 72 12.86 1.34 12.67
N PHE A 73 11.85 0.62 13.17
CA PHE A 73 11.76 0.28 14.59
C PHE A 73 11.35 -1.18 14.78
N SER A 74 11.98 -1.85 15.74
CA SER A 74 11.57 -3.16 16.22
C SER A 74 11.69 -3.27 17.74
N PRO A 75 10.85 -4.06 18.42
CA PRO A 75 10.98 -4.30 19.85
C PRO A 75 12.32 -4.92 20.26
N LYS A 76 12.98 -5.66 19.36
CA LYS A 76 14.24 -6.36 19.66
C LYS A 76 15.48 -5.51 19.39
N HIS A 77 15.50 -4.74 18.28
CA HIS A 77 16.68 -3.97 17.88
C HIS A 77 16.56 -2.46 18.15
N GLY A 78 15.39 -1.98 18.58
CA GLY A 78 15.15 -0.54 18.75
C GLY A 78 15.08 0.20 17.41
N TRP A 79 15.56 1.44 17.39
CA TRP A 79 15.60 2.28 16.19
C TRP A 79 16.72 1.85 15.24
N ILE A 80 16.38 1.71 13.97
CA ILE A 80 17.26 1.30 12.86
C ILE A 80 17.31 2.46 11.88
N LYS A 81 18.50 3.02 11.62
CA LYS A 81 18.72 4.08 10.63
C LYS A 81 19.65 3.59 9.54
N PRO A 82 19.14 3.08 8.41
CA PRO A 82 19.97 2.74 7.26
C PRO A 82 20.65 3.99 6.71
N GLU A 83 21.86 3.83 6.17
CA GLU A 83 22.54 4.94 5.50
C GLU A 83 21.81 5.35 4.21
N PRO A 84 21.78 6.65 3.87
CA PRO A 84 21.14 7.12 2.64
C PRO A 84 21.84 6.54 1.40
N LEU A 85 21.07 6.05 0.43
CA LEU A 85 21.55 5.54 -0.87
C LEU A 85 22.40 6.55 -1.68
N HIS A 86 22.46 7.82 -1.26
CA HIS A 86 23.28 8.86 -1.88
C HIS A 86 24.79 8.77 -1.58
N SER A 87 25.25 7.78 -0.79
CA SER A 87 26.67 7.55 -0.50
C SER A 87 27.42 6.74 -1.58
N TYR A 88 26.74 6.27 -2.62
CA TYR A 88 27.36 5.63 -3.78
C TYR A 88 27.32 6.58 -4.98
N SER A 89 28.29 7.50 -5.02
CA SER A 89 28.63 8.33 -6.19
C SER A 89 30.06 8.06 -6.60
#